data_AF-A0A7S2ICH6-F1
#
_entry.id   AF-A0A7S2ICH6-F1
#
_cell.length_a   1.000
_cell.length_b   1.000
_cell.length_c   1.000
_cell.angle_alpha   90.00
_cell.angle_beta   90.00
_cell.angle_gamma   90.00
#
_symmetry.space_group_name_H-M   'P 1'
#
loop_
_entity.id
_entity.type
_entity.pdbx_description
1 polymer ?
#
loop_
_entity_poly.entity_id
_entity_poly.type
_entity_poly.pdbx_seq_one_letter_code
_entity_poly.pdbx_strand_id
1 'polypeptide(L)'
;CLGSENTTFTPTGAYASQAINNGAKKFIVSPLDAIMGRLGHQRIDLLKLDIEGYEWGIFDSHMGKIAQLRPFQLALEIHTQHANPHFVPPSKVAGRGTHAVHTLVRTLFAAGYHLLYKHSNSGDHACADLTFVHDDAVQILMEGLCPGVPLSTSKG
;
A
#
# COMPACT_ATOMS: atom_id res chain seq x y z
N CYS A 1 11.74 1.46 12.20
CA CYS A 1 10.92 0.96 11.08
C CYS A 1 11.82 0.26 10.04
N LEU A 2 11.25 -0.52 9.11
CA LEU A 2 11.99 -1.05 7.95
C LEU A 2 12.46 0.07 6.99
N GLY A 3 11.84 1.26 7.09
CA GLY A 3 12.13 2.46 6.31
C GLY A 3 13.55 3.04 6.38
N SER A 4 14.40 2.61 7.30
CA SER A 4 15.74 3.20 7.48
C SER A 4 16.66 3.02 6.27
N GLU A 5 17.53 4.00 5.99
CA GLU A 5 18.56 3.90 4.94
C GLU A 5 19.51 2.70 5.11
N ASN A 6 19.64 2.22 6.34
CA ASN A 6 20.49 1.09 6.68
C ASN A 6 19.78 -0.27 6.56
N THR A 7 18.59 -0.31 5.96
CA THR A 7 17.87 -1.56 5.70
C THR A 7 18.29 -2.16 4.36
N THR A 8 18.94 -3.32 4.42
CA THR A 8 19.30 -4.11 3.24
C THR A 8 18.47 -5.39 3.18
N PHE A 9 17.95 -5.72 1.99
CA PHE A 9 17.27 -6.99 1.73
C PHE A 9 18.25 -7.99 1.13
N THR A 10 18.17 -9.25 1.54
CA THR A 10 18.97 -10.31 0.89
C THR A 10 18.53 -10.48 -0.57
N PRO A 11 19.41 -10.98 -1.46
CA PRO A 11 19.06 -11.22 -2.87
C PRO A 11 17.83 -12.11 -3.06
N THR A 12 17.60 -13.02 -2.12
CA THR A 12 16.43 -13.93 -2.08
C THR A 12 15.16 -13.28 -1.52
N GLY A 13 15.25 -12.06 -0.96
CA GLY A 13 14.13 -11.37 -0.31
C GLY A 13 13.61 -12.05 0.95
N ALA A 14 14.36 -12.99 1.53
CA ALA A 14 13.96 -13.76 2.71
C ALA A 14 14.33 -13.08 4.04
N TYR A 15 15.35 -12.20 4.02
CA TYR A 15 15.75 -11.45 5.19
C TYR A 15 15.96 -9.98 4.85
N ALA A 16 15.64 -9.12 5.82
CA ALA A 16 16.07 -7.74 5.85
C ALA A 16 16.98 -7.56 7.07
N SER A 17 18.03 -6.77 6.96
CA SER A 17 18.86 -6.39 8.10
C SER A 17 18.93 -4.88 8.24
N GLN A 18 18.76 -4.40 9.45
CA GLN A 18 18.93 -3.00 9.81
C GLN A 18 20.15 -2.88 10.73
N ALA A 19 21.14 -2.08 10.33
CA ALA A 19 22.25 -1.74 11.20
C ALA A 19 21.76 -0.93 12.41
N ILE A 20 22.23 -1.28 13.61
CA ILE A 20 21.96 -0.60 14.87
C ILE A 20 23.29 -0.34 15.58
N ASN A 21 23.31 0.57 16.56
CA ASN A 21 24.55 1.06 17.20
C ASN A 21 25.52 -0.06 17.68
N ASN A 22 25.01 -1.25 18.03
CA ASN A 22 25.81 -2.41 18.46
C ASN A 22 25.45 -3.72 17.71
N GLY A 23 25.20 -3.66 16.40
CA GLY A 23 25.00 -4.87 15.59
C GLY A 23 24.01 -4.69 14.44
N ALA A 24 23.32 -5.77 14.08
CA ALA A 24 22.27 -5.73 13.07
C ALA A 24 21.03 -6.45 13.56
N LYS A 25 19.86 -5.80 13.49
CA LYS A 25 18.57 -6.46 13.70
C LYS A 25 18.19 -7.16 12.40
N LYS A 26 18.02 -8.47 12.46
CA LYS A 26 17.57 -9.28 11.32
C LYS A 26 16.05 -9.48 11.39
N PHE A 27 15.39 -9.27 10.28
CA PHE A 27 13.98 -9.52 10.07
C PHE A 27 13.82 -10.64 9.07
N ILE A 28 12.87 -11.53 9.32
CA ILE A 28 12.39 -12.46 8.30
C ILE A 28 11.34 -11.69 7.50
N VAL A 29 11.56 -11.59 6.20
CA VAL A 29 10.61 -10.99 5.26
C VAL A 29 10.12 -12.07 4.31
N SER A 30 8.90 -11.90 3.80
CA SER A 30 8.30 -12.86 2.88
C SER A 30 7.40 -12.11 1.92
N PRO A 31 7.34 -12.53 0.64
CA PRO A 31 6.33 -12.05 -0.28
C PRO A 31 4.91 -12.24 0.26
N LEU A 32 4.01 -11.31 -0.05
CA LEU A 32 2.64 -11.31 0.46
C LEU A 32 1.87 -12.61 0.16
N ASP A 33 2.03 -13.15 -1.05
CA ASP A 33 1.45 -14.44 -1.47
C ASP A 33 2.02 -15.63 -0.69
N ALA A 34 3.31 -15.63 -0.38
CA ALA A 34 3.90 -16.65 0.47
C ALA A 34 3.33 -16.60 1.90
N ILE A 35 3.10 -15.38 2.43
CA ILE A 35 2.46 -15.18 3.73
C ILE A 35 1.02 -15.71 3.69
N MET A 36 0.24 -15.32 2.68
CA MET A 36 -1.14 -15.78 2.50
C MET A 36 -1.23 -17.31 2.40
N GLY A 37 -0.39 -17.92 1.56
CA GLY A 37 -0.36 -19.37 1.37
C GLY A 37 -0.02 -20.12 2.65
N ARG A 38 0.97 -19.63 3.42
CA ARG A 38 1.34 -20.23 4.71
C ARG A 38 0.22 -20.13 5.75
N LEU A 39 -0.55 -19.05 5.74
CA LEU A 39 -1.65 -18.82 6.68
C LEU A 39 -3.00 -19.37 6.19
N GLY A 40 -3.06 -19.94 4.98
CA GLY A 40 -4.30 -20.45 4.39
C GLY A 40 -5.29 -19.38 3.95
N HIS A 41 -4.84 -18.14 3.74
CA HIS A 41 -5.70 -17.05 3.25
C HIS A 41 -5.83 -17.10 1.72
N GLN A 42 -7.06 -17.02 1.23
CA GLN A 42 -7.36 -16.95 -0.21
C GLN A 42 -7.68 -15.54 -0.69
N ARG A 43 -7.97 -14.63 0.24
CA ARG A 43 -8.37 -13.24 0.00
C ARG A 43 -7.81 -12.33 1.07
N ILE A 44 -7.72 -11.04 0.76
CA ILE A 44 -7.37 -9.99 1.71
C ILE A 44 -8.57 -9.05 1.82
N ASP A 45 -9.11 -8.88 3.01
CA ASP A 45 -10.20 -7.91 3.21
C ASP A 45 -9.64 -6.50 3.36
N LEU A 46 -8.55 -6.36 4.11
CA LEU A 46 -7.86 -5.09 4.31
C LEU A 46 -6.36 -5.30 4.15
N LEU A 47 -5.76 -4.54 3.24
CA LEU A 47 -4.31 -4.39 3.13
C LEU A 47 -3.91 -2.99 3.61
N LYS A 48 -3.26 -2.89 4.78
CA LYS A 48 -2.62 -1.64 5.21
C LYS A 48 -1.14 -1.62 4.85
N LEU A 49 -0.70 -0.54 4.22
CA LEU A 49 0.71 -0.27 3.91
C LEU A 49 1.10 1.05 4.56
N ASP A 50 2.04 0.96 5.50
CA ASP A 50 2.73 2.07 6.14
C ASP A 50 4.14 1.55 6.42
N ILE A 51 5.07 1.89 5.52
CA ILE A 51 6.43 1.32 5.48
C ILE A 51 7.48 2.40 5.21
N GLU A 52 7.16 3.64 5.55
CA GLU A 52 8.12 4.74 5.77
C GLU A 52 8.98 5.01 4.53
N GLY A 53 8.31 5.16 3.37
CA GLY A 53 8.91 5.51 2.08
C GLY A 53 9.09 4.34 1.11
N TYR A 54 8.98 3.08 1.57
CA TYR A 54 9.08 1.91 0.70
C TYR A 54 7.79 1.63 -0.10
N GLU A 55 6.72 2.38 0.12
CA GLU A 55 5.43 2.20 -0.56
C GLU A 55 5.59 2.33 -2.08
N TRP A 56 6.38 3.32 -2.53
CA TRP A 56 6.61 3.56 -3.95
C TRP A 56 7.26 2.38 -4.66
N GLY A 57 8.19 1.70 -4.00
CA GLY A 57 8.79 0.48 -4.55
C GLY A 57 7.76 -0.61 -4.77
N ILE A 58 6.79 -0.76 -3.86
CA ILE A 58 5.67 -1.69 -4.02
C ILE A 58 4.79 -1.28 -5.20
N PHE A 59 4.43 0.00 -5.31
CA PHE A 59 3.56 0.45 -6.41
C PHE A 59 4.24 0.34 -7.78
N ASP A 60 5.53 0.63 -7.88
CA ASP A 60 6.24 0.56 -9.15
C ASP A 60 6.38 -0.88 -9.66
N SER A 61 6.57 -1.85 -8.75
CA SER A 61 6.93 -3.23 -9.12
C SER A 61 5.83 -4.27 -8.88
N HIS A 62 4.84 -3.98 -8.03
CA HIS A 62 3.84 -4.95 -7.58
C HIS A 62 2.39 -4.46 -7.77
N MET A 63 2.15 -3.33 -8.46
CA MET A 63 0.77 -2.87 -8.71
C MET A 63 -0.09 -3.93 -9.40
N GLY A 64 0.46 -4.65 -10.38
CA GLY A 64 -0.25 -5.76 -11.05
C GLY A 64 -0.66 -6.86 -10.07
N LYS A 65 0.15 -7.12 -9.04
CA LYS A 65 -0.16 -8.11 -8.00
C LYS A 65 -1.23 -7.60 -7.03
N ILE A 66 -1.21 -6.32 -6.66
CA ILE A 66 -2.29 -5.69 -5.86
C ILE A 66 -3.61 -5.75 -6.65
N ALA A 67 -3.58 -5.43 -7.94
CA ALA A 67 -4.73 -5.52 -8.82
C ALA A 67 -5.23 -6.96 -9.01
N GLN A 68 -4.35 -7.96 -8.96
CA GLN A 68 -4.74 -9.37 -9.03
C GLN A 68 -5.34 -9.88 -7.71
N LEU A 69 -4.73 -9.52 -6.57
CA LEU A 69 -5.19 -9.95 -5.25
C LEU A 69 -6.51 -9.28 -4.84
N ARG A 70 -6.81 -8.11 -5.42
CA ARG A 70 -8.04 -7.33 -5.20
C ARG A 70 -8.43 -7.22 -3.71
N PRO A 71 -7.55 -6.75 -2.81
CA PRO A 71 -7.99 -6.44 -1.46
C PRO A 71 -9.27 -5.61 -1.44
N PHE A 72 -10.22 -5.92 -0.56
CA PHE A 72 -11.48 -5.17 -0.51
C PHE A 72 -11.25 -3.71 -0.11
N GLN A 73 -10.30 -3.50 0.79
CA GLN A 73 -9.87 -2.20 1.25
C GLN A 73 -8.35 -2.09 1.20
N LEU A 74 -7.87 -0.94 0.71
CA LEU A 74 -6.47 -0.52 0.83
C LEU A 74 -6.40 0.65 1.80
N ALA A 75 -5.54 0.56 2.80
CA ALA A 75 -5.23 1.68 3.70
C ALA A 75 -3.75 2.01 3.57
N LEU A 76 -3.42 3.13 2.95
CA LEU A 76 -2.07 3.48 2.56
C LEU A 76 -1.63 4.74 3.30
N GLU A 77 -0.52 4.71 4.03
CA GLU A 77 0.17 5.95 4.42
C GLU A 77 1.21 6.28 3.35
N ILE A 78 0.93 7.33 2.57
CA ILE A 78 1.80 7.73 1.47
C ILE A 78 2.75 8.82 1.94
N HIS A 79 4.03 8.47 1.98
CA HIS A 79 5.13 9.38 2.24
C HIS A 79 5.61 9.99 0.93
N THR A 80 5.58 11.32 0.79
CA THR A 80 5.96 12.02 -0.45
C THR A 80 7.32 12.70 -0.34
N GLN A 81 7.78 13.28 -1.45
CA GLN A 81 8.95 14.16 -1.43
C GLN A 81 8.77 15.24 -0.36
N HIS A 82 9.81 15.46 0.44
CA HIS A 82 9.84 16.35 1.61
C HIS A 82 9.21 15.79 2.90
N ALA A 83 8.87 14.50 2.94
CA ALA A 83 8.61 13.81 4.20
C ALA A 83 9.78 13.99 5.17
N ASN A 84 9.48 13.96 6.46
CA ASN A 84 10.42 14.22 7.53
C ASN A 84 11.60 13.24 7.42
N PRO A 85 12.82 13.74 7.16
CA PRO A 85 13.99 12.89 6.89
C PRO A 85 14.41 12.06 8.11
N HIS A 86 13.89 12.37 9.29
CA HIS A 86 14.13 11.57 10.49
C HIS A 86 13.44 10.20 10.42
N PHE A 87 12.27 10.12 9.79
CA PHE A 87 11.47 8.90 9.71
C PHE A 87 11.57 8.25 8.33
N VAL A 88 11.58 9.08 7.28
CA VAL A 88 11.55 8.64 5.89
C VAL A 88 12.81 9.09 5.17
N PRO A 89 13.64 8.17 4.66
CA PRO A 89 14.80 8.58 3.89
C PRO A 89 14.44 9.38 2.63
N PRO A 90 15.08 10.54 2.40
CA PRO A 90 14.84 11.34 1.20
C PRO A 90 15.07 10.56 -0.10
N SER A 91 16.01 9.62 -0.09
CA SER A 91 16.35 8.76 -1.23
C SER A 91 15.20 7.85 -1.68
N LYS A 92 14.26 7.50 -0.78
CA LYS A 92 13.12 6.63 -1.08
C LYS A 92 11.93 7.36 -1.68
N VAL A 93 11.80 8.65 -1.37
CA VAL A 93 10.69 9.51 -1.82
C VAL A 93 11.13 10.57 -2.85
N ALA A 94 12.39 10.50 -3.32
CA ALA A 94 12.92 11.40 -4.33
C ALA A 94 12.05 11.37 -5.61
N GLY A 95 11.58 12.54 -6.05
CA GLY A 95 10.70 12.69 -7.21
C GLY A 95 9.24 12.25 -6.98
N ARG A 96 8.88 11.82 -5.76
CA ARG A 96 7.52 11.37 -5.41
C ARG A 96 6.67 12.49 -4.84
N GLY A 97 6.51 13.57 -5.62
CA GLY A 97 5.63 14.69 -5.26
C GLY A 97 4.18 14.47 -5.67
N THR A 98 3.41 15.56 -5.74
CA THR A 98 1.97 15.56 -6.08
C THR A 98 1.65 14.79 -7.37
N HIS A 99 2.48 14.91 -8.39
CA HIS A 99 2.25 14.21 -9.66
C HIS A 99 2.27 12.68 -9.48
N ALA A 100 3.22 12.15 -8.71
CA ALA A 100 3.29 10.71 -8.44
C ALA A 100 2.06 10.22 -7.67
N VAL A 101 1.57 11.01 -6.71
CA VAL A 101 0.33 10.70 -5.97
C VAL A 101 -0.88 10.70 -6.90
N HIS A 102 -1.02 11.68 -7.78
CA HIS A 102 -2.11 11.72 -8.75
C HIS A 102 -2.08 10.50 -9.68
N THR A 103 -0.90 10.11 -10.15
CA THR A 103 -0.72 8.92 -10.97
C THR A 103 -1.13 7.66 -10.20
N LEU A 104 -0.69 7.51 -8.94
CA LEU A 104 -1.09 6.39 -8.08
C LEU A 104 -2.62 6.29 -7.94
N VAL A 105 -3.27 7.40 -7.57
CA VAL A 105 -4.73 7.45 -7.40
C VAL A 105 -5.45 7.06 -8.69
N ARG A 106 -4.99 7.56 -9.85
CA ARG A 106 -5.58 7.21 -11.15
C ARG A 106 -5.37 5.74 -11.51
N THR A 107 -4.18 5.19 -11.22
CA THR A 107 -3.89 3.78 -11.45
C THR A 107 -4.77 2.88 -10.58
N LEU A 108 -4.95 3.22 -9.30
CA LEU A 108 -5.84 2.51 -8.40
C LEU A 108 -7.30 2.60 -8.88
N PHE A 109 -7.74 3.78 -9.29
CA PHE A 109 -9.07 3.97 -9.87
C PHE A 109 -9.30 3.10 -11.11
N ALA A 110 -8.34 3.05 -12.03
CA ALA A 110 -8.42 2.17 -13.20
C ALA A 110 -8.43 0.67 -12.83
N ALA A 111 -7.94 0.31 -11.65
CA ALA A 111 -7.98 -1.04 -11.10
C ALA A 111 -9.23 -1.33 -10.24
N GLY A 112 -10.25 -0.46 -10.26
CA GLY A 112 -11.53 -0.64 -9.55
C GLY A 112 -11.53 -0.16 -8.10
N TYR A 113 -10.55 0.66 -7.70
CA TYR A 113 -10.47 1.21 -6.35
C TYR A 113 -10.94 2.67 -6.28
N HIS A 114 -11.85 2.95 -5.36
CA HIS A 114 -12.38 4.28 -5.12
C HIS A 114 -11.81 4.86 -3.83
N LEU A 115 -11.30 6.10 -3.88
CA LEU A 115 -10.83 6.81 -2.70
C LEU A 115 -12.02 7.15 -1.79
N LEU A 116 -12.07 6.54 -0.62
CA LEU A 116 -13.10 6.74 0.39
C LEU A 116 -12.72 7.84 1.38
N TYR A 117 -11.45 7.86 1.79
CA TYR A 117 -10.99 8.77 2.84
C TYR A 117 -9.56 9.22 2.59
N LYS A 118 -9.29 10.48 2.94
CA LYS A 118 -7.96 11.08 2.96
C LYS A 118 -7.77 11.82 4.27
N HIS A 119 -6.67 11.55 4.95
CA HIS A 119 -6.18 12.33 6.07
C HIS A 119 -4.78 12.84 5.77
N SER A 120 -4.59 14.15 5.79
CA SER A 120 -3.25 14.72 5.73
C SER A 120 -2.66 14.73 7.13
N ASN A 121 -1.46 14.17 7.29
CA ASN A 121 -0.80 14.09 8.58
C ASN A 121 -0.41 15.50 9.05
N SER A 122 -0.80 15.84 10.28
CA SER A 122 -0.54 17.17 10.86
C SER A 122 0.89 17.34 11.35
N GLY A 123 1.58 16.24 11.67
CA GLY A 123 2.99 16.23 12.07
C GLY A 123 3.97 16.19 10.90
N ASP A 124 3.50 15.74 9.72
CA ASP A 124 4.28 15.73 8.48
C ASP A 124 3.36 15.96 7.28
N HIS A 125 3.35 17.19 6.77
CA HIS A 125 2.46 17.59 5.66
C HIS A 125 2.77 16.90 4.34
N ALA A 126 3.94 16.27 4.19
CA ALA A 126 4.28 15.46 3.04
C ALA A 126 3.80 14.00 3.18
N CYS A 127 3.03 13.69 4.23
CA CYS A 127 2.46 12.37 4.49
C CYS A 127 0.94 12.42 4.54
N ALA A 128 0.28 11.37 4.04
CA ALA A 128 -1.17 11.26 4.12
C ALA A 128 -1.65 9.81 4.16
N ASP A 129 -2.62 9.53 5.02
CA ASP A 129 -3.40 8.30 4.95
C ASP A 129 -4.46 8.42 3.86
N LEU A 130 -4.47 7.45 2.96
CA LEU A 130 -5.47 7.26 1.91
C LEU A 130 -6.15 5.91 2.12
N THR A 131 -7.48 5.91 2.15
CA THR A 131 -8.26 4.67 2.20
C THR A 131 -9.03 4.50 0.89
N PHE A 132 -8.86 3.36 0.24
CA PHE A 132 -9.58 2.97 -0.95
C PHE A 132 -10.44 1.74 -0.71
N VAL A 133 -11.54 1.63 -1.44
CA VAL A 133 -12.40 0.45 -1.46
C VAL A 133 -12.55 -0.04 -2.89
N HIS A 134 -12.42 -1.35 -3.08
CA HIS A 134 -12.57 -1.99 -4.39
C HIS A 134 -14.06 -2.22 -4.72
N ASP A 135 -14.45 -2.13 -5.99
CA ASP A 135 -15.82 -2.37 -6.50
C ASP A 135 -16.48 -3.64 -5.96
N ASP A 136 -15.75 -4.77 -5.96
CA ASP A 136 -16.21 -6.04 -5.39
C ASP A 136 -16.75 -5.90 -3.95
N ALA A 137 -16.12 -5.07 -3.11
CA ALA A 137 -16.58 -4.85 -1.74
C ALA A 137 -17.90 -4.07 -1.73
N VAL A 138 -18.04 -3.07 -2.60
CA VAL A 138 -19.27 -2.29 -2.76
C VAL A 138 -20.40 -3.19 -3.26
N GLN A 139 -20.12 -4.04 -4.25
CA GLN A 139 -21.09 -4.97 -4.79
C GLN A 139 -21.60 -5.95 -3.73
N ILE A 140 -20.72 -6.56 -2.95
CA ILE A 140 -21.10 -7.49 -1.88
C ILE A 140 -21.94 -6.79 -0.80
N LEU A 141 -21.57 -5.56 -0.41
CA LEU A 141 -22.35 -4.79 0.55
C LEU A 141 -23.74 -4.44 -0.01
N MET A 142 -23.84 -4.06 -1.28
CA MET A 142 -25.12 -3.74 -1.92
C MET A 142 -26.00 -4.97 -2.10
N GLU A 143 -25.43 -6.12 -2.49
CA GLU A 143 -26.16 -7.39 -2.60
C GLU A 143 -26.66 -7.89 -1.24
N GLY A 144 -25.87 -7.68 -0.17
CA GLY A 144 -26.26 -8.03 1.20
C GLY A 144 -27.32 -7.10 1.80
N LEU A 145 -27.29 -5.80 1.45
CA LEU A 145 -28.21 -4.79 1.97
C LEU A 145 -29.52 -4.70 1.16
N CYS A 146 -29.48 -5.04 -0.13
CA CYS A 146 -30.62 -4.94 -1.05
C CYS A 146 -30.65 -6.15 -2.02
N PRO A 147 -30.93 -7.35 -1.53
CA PRO A 147 -30.99 -8.54 -2.38
C PRO A 147 -32.02 -8.36 -3.49
N GLY A 148 -31.59 -8.47 -4.75
CA GLY A 148 -32.46 -8.44 -5.94
C GLY A 148 -32.54 -7.10 -6.69
N VAL A 149 -31.78 -6.08 -6.30
CA VAL A 149 -31.67 -4.84 -7.09
C VAL A 149 -30.49 -4.95 -8.07
N PRO A 150 -30.72 -5.05 -9.39
CA PRO A 150 -29.62 -5.12 -10.34
C PRO A 150 -28.83 -3.81 -10.37
N LEU A 151 -27.52 -3.89 -10.11
CA LEU A 151 -26.61 -2.78 -10.29
C LEU A 151 -26.53 -2.44 -11.78
N SER A 152 -27.09 -1.29 -12.15
CA SER A 152 -26.95 -0.73 -13.48
C SER A 152 -25.49 -0.36 -13.72
N THR A 153 -24.78 -1.18 -14.49
CA THR A 153 -23.45 -0.82 -15.01
C THR A 153 -23.65 0.08 -16.22
N SER A 154 -23.90 1.37 -15.98
CA SER A 154 -23.77 2.36 -17.06
C SER A 154 -22.28 2.47 -17.41
N LYS A 155 -21.86 1.76 -18.47
CA LYS A 155 -20.59 2.02 -19.13
C LYS A 155 -20.65 3.44 -19.70
N GLY A 156 -19.88 4.35 -19.11
CA GLY A 156 -19.55 5.67 -19.66
C GLY A 156 -18.17 5.65 -20.27
#